data_AF-A0A9P9ZAQ5-F1
#
_entry.id   AF-A0A9P9ZAQ5-F1
#
_cell.length_a   1.000
_cell.length_b   1.000
_cell.length_c   1.000
_cell.angle_alpha   90.00
_cell.angle_beta   90.00
_cell.angle_gamma   90.00
#
_symmetry.space_group_name_H-M   'P 1'
#
loop_
_entity.id
_entity.type
_entity.pdbx_description
1 polymer ?
#
loop_
_entity_poly.entity_id
_entity_poly.type
_entity_poly.pdbx_seq_one_letter_code
_entity_poly.pdbx_strand_id
1 'polypeptide(L)'
;MLRQFEIARSVQLRPYNAIAFSGPIAVFVSVFLIYPLGQSGWFFAPSFGVAAIFRFILFFQGFHNWTLNPFHMMGVAGVLGAALLCAIHGATVENTLFEDGDGANTFRAFNPTQAEETYSMVTANRFWSQIFGVAFSNKRWLHFFMLFVPVTGLWMSAIGVVGLALNLRAYDFVSQEIRAAEDPEFETFYTKNIL
;
A
#
# COMPACT_ATOMS: atom_id res chain seq x y z
N MET A 1 -2.42 -1.83 18.44
CA MET A 1 -3.14 -0.54 18.52
C MET A 1 -3.22 0.05 19.93
N LEU A 2 -3.87 -0.58 20.93
CA LEU A 2 -4.03 0.03 22.27
C LEU A 2 -2.70 0.45 22.92
N ARG A 3 -1.70 -0.44 22.92
CA ARG A 3 -0.34 -0.13 23.40
C ARG A 3 0.28 1.09 22.69
N GLN A 4 0.02 1.28 21.39
CA GLN A 4 0.54 2.45 20.66
C GLN A 4 -0.14 3.75 21.13
N PHE A 5 -1.44 3.72 21.40
CA PHE A 5 -2.15 4.86 22.00
C PHE A 5 -1.66 5.16 23.42
N GLU A 6 -1.48 4.13 24.24
CA GLU A 6 -0.97 4.25 25.60
C GLU A 6 0.41 4.92 25.60
N ILE A 7 1.35 4.39 24.82
CA ILE A 7 2.70 4.97 24.70
C ILE A 7 2.63 6.40 24.18
N ALA A 8 1.89 6.66 23.10
CA ALA A 8 1.76 8.01 22.54
C ALA A 8 1.21 9.01 23.56
N ARG A 9 0.24 8.60 24.37
CA ARG A 9 -0.30 9.43 25.46
C ARG A 9 0.74 9.66 26.56
N SER A 10 1.45 8.61 27.00
CA SER A 10 2.46 8.69 28.06
C SER A 10 3.65 9.59 27.69
N VAL A 11 4.01 9.63 26.40
CA VAL A 11 5.10 10.49 25.88
C VAL A 11 4.59 11.76 25.17
N GLN A 12 3.29 12.08 25.31
CA GLN A 12 2.66 13.30 24.80
C GLN A 12 2.81 13.55 23.28
N LEU A 13 2.84 12.47 22.49
CA LEU A 13 2.86 12.54 21.03
C LEU A 13 1.46 12.32 20.42
N ARG A 14 1.23 12.90 19.23
CA ARG A 14 0.01 12.63 18.45
C ARG A 14 -0.01 11.16 17.99
N PRO A 15 -1.12 10.43 18.09
CA PRO A 15 -1.13 8.96 17.93
C PRO A 15 -1.21 8.47 16.47
N TYR A 16 -0.53 9.13 15.52
CA TYR A 16 -0.60 8.77 14.09
C TYR A 16 -0.07 7.36 13.79
N ASN A 17 0.88 6.84 14.57
CA ASN A 17 1.32 5.46 14.44
C ASN A 17 0.19 4.45 14.74
N ALA A 18 -0.62 4.72 15.77
CA ALA A 18 -1.77 3.88 16.09
C ALA A 18 -2.83 3.95 14.98
N ILE A 19 -3.07 5.14 14.42
CA ILE A 19 -3.99 5.34 13.29
C ILE A 19 -3.50 4.58 12.05
N ALA A 20 -2.22 4.70 11.69
CA ALA A 20 -1.66 3.97 10.55
C ALA A 20 -1.80 2.45 10.70
N PHE A 21 -1.70 1.95 11.95
CA PHE A 21 -1.89 0.54 12.26
C PHE A 21 -3.32 0.01 12.03
N SER A 22 -4.29 0.89 11.75
CA SER A 22 -5.62 0.45 11.33
C SER A 22 -5.60 -0.27 9.98
N GLY A 23 -4.67 0.05 9.06
CA GLY A 23 -4.53 -0.62 7.77
C GLY A 23 -4.24 -2.13 7.93
N PRO A 24 -3.19 -2.52 8.66
CA PRO A 24 -2.93 -3.92 9.01
C PRO A 24 -4.11 -4.62 9.70
N ILE A 25 -4.80 -3.95 10.63
CA ILE A 25 -5.99 -4.51 11.31
C ILE A 25 -7.11 -4.76 10.30
N ALA A 26 -7.41 -3.79 9.43
CA ALA A 26 -8.47 -3.92 8.43
C ALA A 26 -8.22 -5.12 7.50
N VAL A 27 -6.99 -5.31 7.04
CA VAL A 27 -6.59 -6.46 6.21
C VAL A 27 -6.71 -7.77 6.98
N PHE A 28 -6.20 -7.83 8.21
CA PHE A 28 -6.27 -9.06 9.00
C PHE A 28 -7.73 -9.47 9.26
N VAL A 29 -8.57 -8.53 9.69
CA VAL A 29 -9.98 -8.78 9.98
C VAL A 29 -10.75 -9.14 8.71
N SER A 30 -10.52 -8.45 7.59
CA SER A 30 -11.25 -8.76 6.35
C SER A 30 -10.88 -10.13 5.79
N VAL A 31 -9.59 -10.47 5.75
CA VAL A 31 -9.09 -11.71 5.12
C VAL A 31 -9.26 -12.93 6.01
N PHE A 32 -8.95 -12.82 7.30
CA PHE A 32 -8.92 -13.98 8.21
C PHE A 32 -10.21 -14.18 9.00
N LEU A 33 -11.11 -13.18 9.03
CA LEU A 33 -12.39 -13.29 9.73
C LEU A 33 -13.59 -13.08 8.80
N ILE A 34 -13.71 -11.90 8.18
CA ILE A 34 -14.93 -11.58 7.41
C ILE A 34 -15.06 -12.48 6.17
N TYR A 35 -13.98 -12.67 5.41
CA TYR A 35 -13.98 -13.52 4.23
C TYR A 35 -14.50 -14.94 4.51
N PRO A 36 -13.90 -15.74 5.42
CA PRO A 36 -14.39 -17.07 5.71
C PRO A 36 -15.77 -17.11 6.38
N LEU A 37 -16.18 -16.05 7.10
CA LEU A 37 -17.54 -15.94 7.65
C LEU A 37 -18.62 -15.77 6.58
N GLY A 38 -18.29 -15.12 5.46
CA GLY A 38 -19.21 -15.02 4.32
C GLY A 38 -19.22 -16.27 3.43
N GLN A 39 -18.16 -17.09 3.49
CA GLN A 39 -18.06 -18.36 2.79
C GLN A 39 -18.67 -19.51 3.62
N SER A 40 -18.60 -20.75 3.11
CA SER A 40 -19.20 -21.91 3.79
C SER A 40 -18.45 -22.39 5.04
N GLY A 41 -17.31 -21.77 5.39
CA GLY A 41 -16.62 -21.99 6.65
C GLY A 41 -15.13 -21.64 6.63
N TRP A 42 -14.49 -21.80 7.79
CA TRP A 42 -13.07 -21.50 8.02
C TRP A 42 -12.09 -22.27 7.13
N PHE A 43 -12.52 -23.36 6.51
CA PHE A 43 -11.70 -24.11 5.55
C PHE A 43 -11.21 -23.23 4.37
N PHE A 44 -11.99 -22.21 3.99
CA PHE A 44 -11.64 -21.27 2.93
C PHE A 44 -10.80 -20.09 3.41
N ALA A 45 -10.58 -19.93 4.72
CA ALA A 45 -9.64 -18.93 5.23
C ALA A 45 -8.21 -19.26 4.77
N PRO A 46 -7.33 -18.26 4.59
CA PRO A 46 -5.93 -18.54 4.36
C PRO A 46 -5.34 -19.29 5.57
N SER A 47 -4.68 -20.42 5.33
CA SER A 47 -3.96 -21.12 6.40
C SER A 47 -2.62 -20.42 6.68
N PHE A 48 -2.16 -20.48 7.94
CA PHE A 48 -0.90 -19.87 8.36
C PHE A 48 0.31 -20.69 7.87
N GLY A 49 0.81 -20.37 6.67
CA GLY A 49 2.03 -20.96 6.11
C GLY A 49 2.36 -20.39 4.75
N VAL A 50 3.65 -20.34 4.40
CA VAL A 50 4.13 -19.71 3.16
C VAL A 50 3.42 -20.27 1.91
N ALA A 51 3.49 -21.59 1.72
CA ALA A 51 2.84 -22.25 0.58
C ALA A 51 1.30 -22.15 0.63
N ALA A 52 0.72 -22.11 1.83
CA ALA A 52 -0.72 -21.98 2.00
C ALA A 52 -1.24 -20.58 1.59
N ILE A 53 -0.47 -19.52 1.84
CA ILE A 53 -0.77 -18.17 1.36
C ILE A 53 -0.64 -18.12 -0.17
N PHE A 54 0.37 -18.75 -0.77
CA PHE A 54 0.46 -18.84 -2.23
C PHE A 54 -0.75 -19.57 -2.84
N ARG A 55 -1.17 -20.69 -2.23
CA ARG A 55 -2.41 -21.37 -2.62
C ARG A 55 -3.61 -20.42 -2.53
N PHE A 56 -3.74 -19.64 -1.47
CA PHE A 56 -4.84 -18.69 -1.30
C PHE A 56 -4.85 -17.59 -2.37
N ILE A 57 -3.68 -17.07 -2.76
CA ILE A 57 -3.56 -16.09 -3.85
C ILE A 57 -4.05 -16.70 -5.18
N LEU A 58 -3.61 -17.91 -5.50
CA LEU A 58 -4.04 -18.62 -6.72
C LEU A 58 -5.54 -18.95 -6.68
N PHE A 59 -6.06 -19.32 -5.52
CA PHE A 59 -7.49 -19.52 -5.32
C PHE A 59 -8.28 -18.22 -5.57
N PHE A 60 -7.83 -17.09 -5.02
CA PHE A 60 -8.47 -15.79 -5.27
C PHE A 60 -8.42 -15.39 -6.74
N GLN A 61 -7.35 -15.70 -7.45
CA GLN A 61 -7.31 -15.47 -8.90
C GLN A 61 -8.33 -16.37 -9.61
N GLY A 62 -8.24 -17.69 -9.45
CA GLY A 62 -9.09 -18.63 -10.21
C GLY A 62 -10.58 -18.56 -9.88
N PHE A 63 -10.94 -18.27 -8.63
CA PHE A 63 -12.34 -18.28 -8.18
C PHE A 63 -12.97 -16.89 -8.06
N HIS A 64 -12.17 -15.83 -8.01
CA HIS A 64 -12.69 -14.46 -7.85
C HIS A 64 -12.22 -13.49 -8.93
N ASN A 65 -11.34 -13.91 -9.84
CA ASN A 65 -10.64 -13.03 -10.79
C ASN A 65 -10.09 -11.77 -10.10
N TRP A 66 -9.48 -11.96 -8.92
CA TRP A 66 -9.23 -10.88 -7.97
C TRP A 66 -8.32 -9.77 -8.52
N THR A 67 -7.45 -10.08 -9.49
CA THR A 67 -6.63 -9.07 -10.18
C THR A 67 -7.45 -8.05 -10.96
N LEU A 68 -8.66 -8.41 -11.41
CA LEU A 68 -9.59 -7.51 -12.10
C LEU A 68 -10.34 -6.57 -11.16
N ASN A 69 -10.30 -6.82 -9.84
CA ASN A 69 -11.04 -6.01 -8.90
C ASN A 69 -10.36 -4.64 -8.66
N PRO A 70 -11.07 -3.51 -8.82
CA PRO A 70 -10.47 -2.18 -8.67
C PRO A 70 -10.02 -1.90 -7.23
N PHE A 71 -10.65 -2.50 -6.22
CA PHE A 71 -10.20 -2.39 -4.83
C PHE A 71 -8.85 -3.08 -4.61
N HIS A 72 -8.61 -4.21 -5.27
CA HIS A 72 -7.30 -4.85 -5.29
C HIS A 72 -6.26 -3.94 -5.96
N MET A 73 -6.59 -3.39 -7.14
CA MET A 73 -5.69 -2.49 -7.88
C MET A 73 -5.30 -1.25 -7.06
N MET A 74 -6.24 -0.64 -6.33
CA MET A 74 -5.95 0.45 -5.40
C MET A 74 -5.05 0.01 -4.26
N GLY A 75 -5.22 -1.21 -3.74
CA GLY A 75 -4.31 -1.81 -2.77
C GLY A 75 -2.89 -1.98 -3.30
N VAL A 76 -2.75 -2.51 -4.52
CA VAL A 76 -1.46 -2.64 -5.22
C VAL A 76 -0.81 -1.26 -5.40
N ALA A 77 -1.56 -0.27 -5.87
CA ALA A 77 -1.07 1.10 -6.03
C ALA A 77 -0.60 1.70 -4.70
N GLY A 78 -1.31 1.47 -3.59
CA GLY A 78 -0.90 1.93 -2.27
C GLY A 78 0.36 1.25 -1.75
N VAL A 79 0.52 -0.06 -1.95
CA VAL A 79 1.72 -0.81 -1.51
C VAL A 79 2.94 -0.45 -2.36
N LEU A 80 2.82 -0.49 -3.68
CA LEU A 80 3.92 -0.12 -4.59
C LEU A 80 4.26 1.37 -4.46
N GLY A 81 3.24 2.23 -4.34
CA GLY A 81 3.41 3.66 -4.08
C GLY A 81 4.13 3.93 -2.75
N ALA A 82 3.84 3.17 -1.70
CA ALA A 82 4.56 3.29 -0.43
C ALA A 82 6.02 2.84 -0.54
N ALA A 83 6.30 1.76 -1.25
CA ALA A 83 7.67 1.33 -1.51
C ALA A 83 8.44 2.40 -2.30
N LEU A 84 7.82 2.98 -3.33
CA LEU A 84 8.38 4.10 -4.10
C LEU A 84 8.63 5.32 -3.22
N LEU A 85 7.65 5.74 -2.41
CA LEU A 85 7.79 6.89 -1.51
C LEU A 85 8.88 6.66 -0.44
N CYS A 86 8.99 5.44 0.09
CA CYS A 86 10.04 5.08 1.04
C CYS A 86 11.43 5.21 0.39
N ALA A 87 11.61 4.63 -0.79
CA ALA A 87 12.89 4.67 -1.50
C ALA A 87 13.27 6.09 -1.94
N ILE A 88 12.34 6.80 -2.59
CA ILE A 88 12.60 8.15 -3.13
C ILE A 88 12.85 9.15 -2.02
N HIS A 89 12.13 9.07 -0.89
CA HIS A 89 12.34 9.98 0.23
C HIS A 89 13.69 9.73 0.89
N GLY A 90 14.01 8.47 1.22
CA GLY A 90 15.30 8.12 1.82
C GLY A 90 16.47 8.53 0.94
N ALA A 91 16.44 8.18 -0.35
CA ALA A 91 17.47 8.57 -1.30
C ALA A 91 17.61 10.10 -1.45
N THR A 92 16.49 10.84 -1.46
CA THR A 92 16.54 12.31 -1.56
C THR A 92 17.19 12.93 -0.33
N VAL A 93 16.84 12.47 0.87
CA VAL A 93 17.44 12.99 2.11
C VAL A 93 18.95 12.77 2.10
N GLU A 94 19.40 11.54 1.84
CA GLU A 94 20.82 11.18 1.83
C GLU A 94 21.63 11.94 0.75
N ASN A 95 21.00 12.33 -0.37
CA ASN A 95 21.67 13.06 -1.46
C ASN A 95 21.45 14.58 -1.40
N THR A 96 20.85 15.09 -0.32
CA THR A 96 20.70 16.54 -0.08
C THR A 96 21.14 16.95 1.30
N LEU A 97 21.95 16.11 1.97
CA LEU A 97 22.56 16.41 3.26
C LEU A 97 23.40 17.69 3.19
N PHE A 98 23.42 18.44 4.29
CA PHE A 98 24.45 19.44 4.52
C PHE A 98 25.76 18.75 4.92
N GLU A 99 26.88 19.41 4.64
CA GLU A 99 28.19 18.97 5.12
C GLU A 99 28.40 19.46 6.56
N ASP A 100 27.91 18.66 7.52
CA ASP A 100 27.93 18.99 8.95
C ASP A 100 29.14 18.39 9.71
N GLY A 101 30.14 17.86 8.99
CA GLY A 101 31.40 17.36 9.55
C GLY A 101 32.39 16.86 8.49
N ASP A 102 33.66 16.70 8.86
CA ASP A 102 34.78 16.45 7.92
C ASP A 102 34.90 14.99 7.42
N GLY A 103 34.02 14.09 7.87
CA GLY A 103 34.10 12.68 7.58
C GLY A 103 33.47 12.32 6.24
N ALA A 104 34.18 11.57 5.39
CA ALA A 104 33.60 11.00 4.17
C ALA A 104 32.42 10.04 4.45
N ASN A 105 32.34 9.47 5.66
CA ASN A 105 31.15 8.81 6.17
C ASN A 105 30.33 9.83 6.97
N THR A 106 29.19 10.22 6.40
CA THR A 106 28.36 11.32 6.88
C THR A 106 27.47 10.97 8.08
N PHE A 107 27.33 9.70 8.46
CA PHE A 107 26.43 9.31 9.56
C PHE A 107 26.82 9.90 10.92
N ARG A 108 28.09 10.26 11.12
CA ARG A 108 28.59 10.88 12.36
C ARG A 108 28.31 12.37 12.44
N ALA A 109 27.95 13.01 11.32
CA ALA A 109 27.67 14.43 11.22
C ALA A 109 26.21 14.77 11.59
N PHE A 110 25.54 13.94 12.39
CA PHE A 110 24.18 14.14 12.85
C PHE A 110 24.11 14.07 14.37
N ASN A 111 23.41 15.02 14.99
CA ASN A 111 23.11 15.01 16.41
C ASN A 111 21.58 14.95 16.64
N PRO A 112 21.05 13.96 17.39
CA PRO A 112 19.62 13.87 17.69
C PRO A 112 18.99 15.10 18.35
N THR A 113 19.79 15.99 18.97
CA THR A 113 19.30 17.21 19.63
C THR A 113 19.56 18.49 18.84
N GLN A 114 20.04 18.43 17.60
CA GLN A 114 20.25 19.63 16.77
C GLN A 114 18.92 20.28 16.37
N ALA A 115 18.93 21.61 16.19
CA ALA A 115 17.72 22.35 15.80
C ALA A 115 17.56 22.43 14.28
N GLU A 116 18.68 22.38 13.57
CA GLU A 116 18.81 22.54 12.13
C GLU A 116 18.36 21.27 11.38
N GLU A 117 17.74 21.46 10.22
CA GLU A 117 17.48 20.34 9.32
C GLU A 117 18.79 19.80 8.74
N THR A 118 19.00 18.48 8.78
CA THR A 118 20.23 17.84 8.28
C THR A 118 20.33 17.79 6.75
N TYR A 119 19.26 18.14 6.03
CA TYR A 119 19.21 18.13 4.57
C TYR A 119 18.45 19.34 4.03
N SER A 120 18.87 19.84 2.86
CA SER A 120 18.30 21.02 2.20
C SER A 120 16.98 20.71 1.50
N MET A 121 15.86 21.16 2.06
CA MET A 121 14.55 21.04 1.42
C MET A 121 14.46 21.83 0.12
N VAL A 122 15.16 22.97 0.03
CA VAL A 122 15.16 23.84 -1.15
C VAL A 122 15.87 23.16 -2.32
N THR A 123 17.03 22.54 -2.06
CA THR A 123 17.77 21.80 -3.09
C THR A 123 16.98 20.58 -3.56
N ALA A 124 16.41 19.81 -2.62
CA ALA A 124 15.54 18.67 -2.94
C ALA A 124 14.33 19.10 -3.78
N ASN A 125 13.65 20.19 -3.39
CA ASN A 125 12.50 20.72 -4.12
C ASN A 125 12.87 21.13 -5.54
N ARG A 126 13.98 21.88 -5.70
CA ARG A 126 14.44 22.32 -7.02
C ARG A 126 14.78 21.13 -7.92
N PHE A 127 15.52 20.15 -7.38
CA PHE A 127 15.88 18.93 -8.11
C PHE A 127 14.62 18.23 -8.64
N TRP A 128 13.67 17.91 -7.77
CA TRP A 128 12.45 17.20 -8.19
C TRP A 128 11.54 18.04 -9.09
N SER A 129 11.47 19.36 -8.88
CA SER A 129 10.70 20.24 -9.78
C SER A 129 11.28 20.26 -11.19
N GLN A 130 12.61 20.19 -11.34
CA GLN A 130 13.27 20.14 -12.64
C GLN A 130 13.18 18.75 -13.28
N ILE A 131 13.35 17.68 -12.49
CA ILE A 131 13.41 16.30 -12.99
C ILE A 131 12.02 15.71 -13.25
N PHE A 132 11.07 15.93 -12.35
CA PHE A 132 9.74 15.31 -12.38
C PHE A 132 8.60 16.32 -12.60
N GLY A 133 8.92 17.62 -12.74
CA GLY A 133 7.95 18.69 -12.98
C GLY A 133 7.18 19.16 -11.73
N VAL A 134 7.21 18.37 -10.64
CA VAL A 134 6.57 18.68 -9.36
C VAL A 134 7.44 18.22 -8.21
N ALA A 135 7.35 18.90 -7.07
CA ALA A 135 8.07 18.52 -5.86
C ALA A 135 7.29 18.88 -4.59
N PHE A 136 7.55 18.14 -3.52
CA PHE A 136 7.12 18.57 -2.19
C PHE A 136 7.82 19.86 -1.81
N SER A 137 7.10 20.78 -1.19
CA SER A 137 7.63 22.03 -0.62
C SER A 137 7.32 22.17 0.89
N ASN A 138 6.51 21.25 1.44
CA ASN A 138 6.12 21.23 2.84
C ASN A 138 6.43 19.86 3.45
N LYS A 139 7.36 19.81 4.41
CA LYS A 139 7.80 18.57 5.06
C LYS A 139 6.66 17.88 5.82
N ARG A 140 5.74 18.62 6.44
CA ARG A 140 4.61 18.02 7.19
C ARG A 140 3.64 17.32 6.24
N TRP A 141 3.34 17.93 5.09
CA TRP A 141 2.51 17.30 4.05
C TRP A 141 3.19 16.04 3.50
N LEU A 142 4.48 16.10 3.19
CA LEU A 142 5.25 14.93 2.71
C LEU A 142 5.08 13.73 3.64
N HIS A 143 5.35 13.90 4.93
CA HIS A 143 5.28 12.79 5.89
C HIS A 143 3.85 12.31 6.14
N PHE A 144 2.85 13.20 6.10
CA PHE A 144 1.45 12.78 6.15
C PHE A 144 1.07 11.96 4.90
N PHE A 145 1.53 12.34 3.72
CA PHE A 145 1.28 11.62 2.48
C PHE A 145 1.92 10.22 2.49
N MET A 146 3.12 10.09 3.07
CA MET A 146 3.77 8.79 3.30
C MET A 146 2.97 7.86 4.23
N LEU A 147 2.21 8.41 5.18
CA LEU A 147 1.25 7.63 5.97
C LEU A 147 0.01 7.30 5.14
N PHE A 148 -0.55 8.29 4.44
CA PHE A 148 -1.82 8.18 3.74
C PHE A 148 -1.83 7.10 2.65
N VAL A 149 -0.81 7.08 1.77
CA VAL A 149 -0.77 6.18 0.60
C VAL A 149 -0.87 4.70 0.96
N PRO A 150 0.03 4.12 1.80
CA PRO A 150 -0.07 2.71 2.18
C PRO A 150 -1.34 2.41 2.97
N VAL A 151 -1.71 3.28 3.92
CA VAL A 151 -2.86 3.02 4.81
C VAL A 151 -4.14 2.97 3.99
N THR A 152 -4.36 3.94 3.09
CA THR A 152 -5.52 3.95 2.21
C THR A 152 -5.52 2.74 1.27
N GLY A 153 -4.37 2.34 0.70
CA GLY A 153 -4.27 1.15 -0.13
C GLY A 153 -4.72 -0.12 0.60
N LEU A 154 -4.25 -0.35 1.82
CA LEU A 154 -4.65 -1.50 2.63
C LEU A 154 -6.15 -1.48 2.98
N TRP A 155 -6.72 -0.30 3.25
CA TRP A 155 -8.16 -0.16 3.46
C TRP A 155 -8.96 -0.49 2.20
N MET A 156 -8.52 -0.03 1.03
CA MET A 156 -9.21 -0.32 -0.23
C MET A 156 -9.21 -1.82 -0.51
N SER A 157 -8.07 -2.51 -0.39
CA SER A 157 -8.03 -3.96 -0.59
C SER A 157 -8.92 -4.72 0.40
N ALA A 158 -8.96 -4.29 1.66
CA ALA A 158 -9.83 -4.88 2.67
C ALA A 158 -11.32 -4.78 2.30
N ILE A 159 -11.76 -3.64 1.74
CA ILE A 159 -13.15 -3.47 1.25
C ILE A 159 -13.48 -4.48 0.16
N GLY A 160 -12.59 -4.66 -0.83
CA GLY A 160 -12.85 -5.61 -1.89
C GLY A 160 -12.90 -7.07 -1.38
N VAL A 161 -12.08 -7.44 -0.39
CA VAL A 161 -12.16 -8.75 0.27
C VAL A 161 -13.50 -8.96 0.99
N VAL A 162 -14.07 -7.92 1.61
CA VAL A 162 -15.43 -8.00 2.19
C VAL A 162 -16.47 -8.32 1.10
N GLY A 163 -16.35 -7.73 -0.10
CA GLY A 163 -17.19 -8.10 -1.24
C GLY A 163 -17.01 -9.57 -1.66
N LEU A 164 -15.76 -10.04 -1.72
CA LEU A 164 -15.45 -11.43 -2.05
C LEU A 164 -15.98 -12.43 -1.01
N ALA A 165 -16.15 -12.03 0.25
CA ALA A 165 -16.82 -12.84 1.27
C ALA A 165 -18.23 -13.26 0.83
N LEU A 166 -18.90 -12.43 0.03
CA LEU A 166 -20.25 -12.66 -0.49
C LEU A 166 -20.26 -13.10 -1.96
N ASN A 167 -19.09 -13.44 -2.51
CA ASN A 167 -18.90 -13.66 -3.94
C ASN A 167 -19.32 -12.48 -4.84
N LEU A 168 -19.38 -11.26 -4.29
CA LEU A 168 -19.63 -10.04 -5.04
C LEU A 168 -18.33 -9.59 -5.72
N ARG A 169 -18.10 -10.12 -6.93
CA ARG A 169 -16.84 -10.03 -7.67
C ARG A 169 -16.95 -8.98 -8.77
N ALA A 170 -15.80 -8.40 -9.12
CA ALA A 170 -15.60 -7.84 -10.45
C ALA A 170 -15.03 -8.97 -11.32
N TYR A 171 -15.86 -9.98 -11.61
CA TYR A 171 -15.39 -11.18 -12.29
C TYR A 171 -15.31 -10.97 -13.81
N ASP A 172 -16.33 -10.32 -14.36
CA ASP A 172 -16.53 -10.17 -15.78
C ASP A 172 -16.82 -8.72 -16.21
N PHE A 173 -16.59 -8.46 -17.50
CA PHE A 173 -17.13 -7.32 -18.21
C PHE A 173 -18.20 -7.82 -19.18
N VAL A 174 -19.48 -7.62 -18.84
CA VAL A 174 -20.62 -8.11 -19.64
C VAL A 174 -20.54 -7.71 -21.12
N SER A 175 -20.04 -6.51 -21.43
CA SER A 175 -19.86 -6.07 -22.82
C SER A 175 -18.79 -6.86 -23.58
N GLN A 176 -17.73 -7.33 -22.91
CA GLN A 176 -16.71 -8.20 -23.50
C GLN A 176 -17.29 -9.61 -23.72
N GLU A 177 -18.04 -10.14 -22.75
CA GLU A 177 -18.66 -11.48 -22.84
C GLU A 177 -19.64 -11.57 -24.00
N ILE A 178 -20.52 -10.58 -24.16
CA ILE A 178 -21.48 -10.53 -25.26
C ILE A 178 -20.73 -10.52 -26.61
N ARG A 179 -19.71 -9.69 -26.74
CA ARG A 179 -18.93 -9.62 -27.99
C ARG A 179 -18.20 -10.92 -28.28
N ALA A 180 -17.54 -11.51 -27.30
CA ALA A 180 -16.81 -12.77 -27.47
C ALA A 180 -17.75 -13.96 -27.77
N ALA A 181 -18.98 -13.94 -27.27
CA ALA A 181 -19.98 -14.96 -27.56
C ALA A 181 -20.52 -14.88 -29.00
N GLU A 182 -20.63 -13.66 -29.55
CA GLU A 182 -21.12 -13.43 -30.92
C GLU A 182 -20.02 -13.53 -31.99
N ASP A 183 -18.78 -13.23 -31.62
CA ASP A 183 -17.63 -13.12 -32.52
C ASP A 183 -16.49 -14.04 -32.05
N PRO A 184 -16.38 -15.28 -32.59
CA PRO A 184 -15.35 -16.24 -32.19
C PRO A 184 -13.91 -15.79 -32.49
N GLU A 185 -13.73 -14.76 -33.32
CA GLU A 185 -12.42 -14.17 -33.60
C GLU A 185 -12.05 -13.05 -32.60
N PHE A 186 -12.99 -12.61 -31.76
CA PHE A 186 -12.76 -11.59 -30.76
C PHE A 186 -12.01 -12.14 -29.55
N GLU A 187 -10.74 -11.74 -29.40
CA GLU A 187 -9.91 -12.10 -28.26
C GLU A 187 -9.26 -10.85 -27.63
N THR A 188 -9.22 -10.78 -26.31
CA THR A 188 -8.49 -9.75 -25.54
C THR A 188 -7.70 -10.40 -24.41
N PHE A 189 -6.79 -9.66 -23.76
CA PHE A 189 -6.12 -10.19 -22.56
C PHE A 189 -7.10 -10.56 -21.45
N TYR A 190 -8.25 -9.88 -21.38
CA TYR A 190 -9.30 -10.22 -20.42
C TYR A 190 -9.89 -11.61 -20.70
N THR A 191 -10.28 -11.91 -21.95
CA THR A 191 -10.86 -13.23 -22.29
C THR A 191 -9.83 -14.35 -22.09
N LYS A 192 -8.56 -14.10 -22.41
CA LYS A 192 -7.45 -15.03 -22.16
C LYS A 192 -7.23 -15.36 -20.68
N ASN A 193 -7.50 -14.42 -19.78
CA ASN A 193 -7.31 -14.62 -18.34
C ASN A 193 -8.46 -15.43 -17.68
N ILE A 194 -9.58 -15.62 -18.39
CA ILE A 194 -10.74 -16.41 -17.92
C ILE A 194 -10.61 -17.90 -18.29
N LEU A 195 -9.85 -18.21 -19.35
CA LEU A 195 -9.57 -19.58 -19.83
C LEU A 195 -8.71 -20.38 -18.85
#